data_AF-B7K2Q4-F1
#
_entry.id   AF-B7K2Q4-F1
#
_cell.length_a   1.000
_cell.length_b   1.000
_cell.length_c   1.000
_cell.angle_alpha   90.00
_cell.angle_beta   90.00
_cell.angle_gamma   90.00
#
_symmetry.space_group_name_H-M   'P 1'
#
loop_
_entity.id
_entity.type
_entity.pdbx_description
1 polymer ?
#
loop_
_entity_poly.entity_id
_entity_poly.type
_entity_poly.pdbx_seq_one_letter_code
_entity_poly.pdbx_strand_id
1 'polypeptide(L)'
;MFKGLKIALQADTGRWFTRCNNCQQTIGNNPDTVTVHVEGSVSEHPYAQFEVVDVGNGKIALKADTGKYVGRCNGCIVGGAYPDFLTIHVDDPSMPWAQFTPERLANGKYAFKADTGKYFGRCNGCSPTSAYPDTVAVHVDNPHNSPWAQWTVSYVPFSYLERYDAIPADNVAEKAKLVGRAMATDSRNFFKELRANRPIFITPKFVLVTLFPDVQEVFSRPEVFSVRLYAPKMDPNHGPAMLSRDNTVYNWREKSIMKTMLDWEDLPRIKQAAGEVAKAALDKFAPTKKIETVNELAKWVLVRMSGDYYGFPGPDRETMYRWSSATQSGMLRNLANDPQIHEASVQAGKEMRDYLTQLLQQKKANNTPSTAPKDIFTRLVQANLTSDIPFDESRILTNMALLLISTLDTTAQAIVQSLEQLLRRPDILPKAVAAAKANDDVTFAKYVWEALRFNPVSPALPRFCESDYTVAAGTSRATRIPANSLVLVSLGSAMMDGAIVQNPEQFSIERPKHNYMHYGYGDHTCLGEHIGNVVVSEVIKQVLLRPGVRLIPGDEGKLQAQPNAILKSFVIAYDG
;
A
#
# COMPACT_ATOMS: atom_id res chain seq x y z
N MET A 1 31.64 -2.45 -16.10
CA MET A 1 30.69 -3.28 -15.33
C MET A 1 30.76 -2.77 -13.88
N PHE A 2 29.63 -2.61 -13.18
CA PHE A 2 29.51 -2.03 -11.81
C PHE A 2 29.44 -0.50 -11.64
N LYS A 3 29.55 0.30 -12.71
CA LYS A 3 29.61 1.77 -12.59
C LYS A 3 28.39 2.35 -11.88
N GLY A 4 28.63 3.13 -10.82
CA GLY A 4 27.59 3.81 -10.07
C GLY A 4 26.64 2.84 -9.37
N LEU A 5 27.12 1.66 -8.94
CA LEU A 5 26.36 0.70 -8.13
C LEU A 5 26.96 0.62 -6.73
N LYS A 6 26.13 0.32 -5.74
CA LYS A 6 26.59 -0.12 -4.43
C LYS A 6 26.62 -1.65 -4.41
N ILE A 7 27.76 -2.23 -4.02
CA ILE A 7 27.97 -3.68 -4.01
C ILE A 7 28.39 -4.16 -2.61
N ALA A 8 28.15 -5.44 -2.35
CA ALA A 8 28.70 -6.18 -1.24
C ALA A 8 29.44 -7.40 -1.78
N LEU A 9 30.57 -7.76 -1.15
CA LEU A 9 31.39 -8.90 -1.56
C LEU A 9 31.26 -10.01 -0.52
N GLN A 10 30.67 -11.14 -0.90
CA GLN A 10 30.56 -12.30 -0.02
C GLN A 10 31.75 -13.24 -0.24
N ALA A 11 32.39 -13.65 0.85
CA ALA A 11 33.46 -14.64 0.82
C ALA A 11 32.90 -16.07 0.66
N ASP A 12 33.81 -17.02 0.46
CA ASP A 12 33.55 -18.47 0.47
C ASP A 12 32.92 -18.99 1.77
N THR A 13 33.14 -18.29 2.88
CA THR A 13 32.55 -18.61 4.20
C THR A 13 31.09 -18.16 4.34
N GLY A 14 30.54 -17.44 3.36
CA GLY A 14 29.21 -16.83 3.45
C GLY A 14 29.17 -15.50 4.22
N ARG A 15 30.30 -15.07 4.80
CA ARG A 15 30.45 -13.78 5.48
C ARG A 15 30.86 -12.66 4.52
N TRP A 16 30.59 -11.42 4.92
CA TRP A 16 30.78 -10.26 4.03
C TRP A 16 32.09 -9.52 4.27
N PHE A 17 32.73 -9.11 3.16
CA PHE A 17 33.81 -8.13 3.13
C PHE A 17 33.34 -6.83 3.78
N THR A 18 34.05 -6.37 4.81
CA THR A 18 33.52 -5.38 5.74
C THR A 18 34.60 -4.40 6.20
N ARG A 19 34.27 -3.11 6.21
CA ARG A 19 35.02 -2.09 6.95
C ARG A 19 34.91 -2.36 8.45
N CYS A 20 36.04 -2.35 9.14
CA CYS A 20 36.13 -2.61 10.56
C CYS A 20 37.02 -1.56 11.23
N ASN A 21 36.42 -0.71 12.05
CA ASN A 21 37.11 0.37 12.74
C ASN A 21 37.77 -0.16 14.02
N ASN A 22 39.06 0.14 14.20
CA ASN A 22 39.91 -0.32 15.31
C ASN A 22 39.96 -1.84 15.49
N CYS A 23 39.68 -2.60 14.42
CA CYS A 23 39.68 -4.06 14.50
C CYS A 23 41.05 -4.67 14.30
N GLN A 24 42.02 -3.96 13.74
CA GLN A 24 43.41 -4.39 13.61
C GLN A 24 44.32 -3.27 14.12
N GLN A 25 45.44 -3.61 14.76
CA GLN A 25 46.44 -2.61 15.11
C GLN A 25 47.22 -2.21 13.85
N THR A 26 47.18 -0.91 13.52
CA THR A 26 47.82 -0.37 12.33
C THR A 26 48.99 0.56 12.65
N ILE A 27 49.96 0.58 11.75
CA ILE A 27 51.05 1.55 11.72
C ILE A 27 50.56 2.76 10.90
N GLY A 28 50.70 3.97 11.44
CA GLY A 28 50.29 5.20 10.74
C GLY A 28 48.87 5.69 11.03
N ASN A 29 48.26 5.27 12.15
CA ASN A 29 46.98 5.79 12.66
C ASN A 29 45.80 5.65 11.67
N ASN A 30 45.71 4.50 11.00
CA ASN A 30 44.58 4.16 10.15
C ASN A 30 43.65 3.20 10.89
N PRO A 31 42.56 3.68 11.53
CA PRO A 31 41.70 2.81 12.31
C PRO A 31 40.83 1.90 11.44
N ASP A 32 40.57 2.24 10.17
CA ASP A 32 39.64 1.50 9.32
C ASP A 32 40.37 0.44 8.48
N THR A 33 40.12 -0.82 8.81
CA THR A 33 40.68 -2.01 8.14
C THR A 33 39.61 -2.85 7.47
N VAL A 34 40.00 -3.85 6.68
CA VAL A 34 39.08 -4.75 6.00
C VAL A 34 39.13 -6.15 6.62
N THR A 35 37.98 -6.61 7.08
CA THR A 35 37.77 -7.95 7.65
C THR A 35 36.58 -8.65 7.00
N VAL A 36 36.37 -9.93 7.29
CA VAL A 36 35.25 -10.72 6.76
C VAL A 36 34.49 -11.39 7.92
N HIS A 37 33.49 -10.69 8.48
CA HIS A 37 32.85 -11.13 9.73
C HIS A 37 31.32 -10.99 9.79
N VAL A 38 30.71 -10.11 8.99
CA VAL A 38 29.26 -9.89 9.04
C VAL A 38 28.51 -11.09 8.47
N GLU A 39 27.45 -11.50 9.17
CA GLU A 39 26.51 -12.55 8.78
C GLU A 39 25.13 -11.92 8.45
N GLY A 40 24.30 -12.63 7.68
CA GLY A 40 22.93 -12.17 7.37
C GLY A 40 22.84 -11.15 6.24
N SER A 41 21.79 -10.32 6.25
CA SER A 41 21.48 -9.39 5.16
C SER A 41 22.41 -8.18 5.15
N VAL A 42 23.03 -7.90 4.00
CA VAL A 42 23.91 -6.73 3.84
C VAL A 42 23.15 -5.40 3.93
N SER A 43 21.83 -5.40 3.72
CA SER A 43 20.99 -4.17 3.78
C SER A 43 21.04 -3.46 5.13
N GLU A 44 21.30 -4.20 6.20
CA GLU A 44 21.34 -3.69 7.59
C GLU A 44 22.75 -3.25 8.02
N HIS A 45 23.75 -3.43 7.16
CA HIS A 45 25.17 -3.26 7.49
C HIS A 45 25.87 -2.32 6.51
N PRO A 46 25.73 -0.98 6.66
CA PRO A 46 26.32 0.00 5.73
C PRO A 46 27.83 -0.16 5.51
N TYR A 47 28.55 -0.61 6.53
CA TYR A 47 30.00 -0.84 6.53
C TYR A 47 30.43 -2.11 5.75
N ALA A 48 29.48 -2.94 5.30
CA ALA A 48 29.72 -4.06 4.38
C ALA A 48 29.32 -3.72 2.93
N GLN A 49 28.98 -2.46 2.66
CA GLN A 49 28.51 -1.97 1.36
C GLN A 49 29.50 -0.96 0.79
N PHE A 50 29.82 -1.08 -0.50
CA PHE A 50 30.82 -0.24 -1.17
C PHE A 50 30.26 0.35 -2.46
N GLU A 51 30.34 1.68 -2.60
CA GLU A 51 30.04 2.36 -3.85
C GLU A 51 31.19 2.11 -4.84
N VAL A 52 30.84 1.68 -6.06
CA VAL A 52 31.81 1.38 -7.11
C VAL A 52 32.02 2.59 -8.00
N VAL A 53 33.24 3.13 -7.94
CA VAL A 53 33.68 4.24 -8.79
C VAL A 53 34.47 3.69 -9.97
N ASP A 54 34.03 4.02 -11.18
CA ASP A 54 34.75 3.69 -12.42
C ASP A 54 35.89 4.70 -12.60
N VAL A 55 37.13 4.21 -12.56
CA VAL A 55 38.36 5.01 -12.68
C VAL A 55 39.01 4.86 -14.07
N GLY A 56 38.29 4.25 -15.03
CA GLY A 56 38.75 4.06 -16.40
C GLY A 56 39.61 2.80 -16.61
N ASN A 57 39.86 2.47 -17.88
CA ASN A 57 40.69 1.32 -18.30
C ASN A 57 40.29 -0.03 -17.69
N GLY A 58 39.00 -0.22 -17.43
CA GLY A 58 38.46 -1.45 -16.82
C GLY A 58 38.75 -1.59 -15.33
N LYS A 59 39.27 -0.55 -14.67
CA LYS A 59 39.55 -0.54 -13.23
C LYS A 59 38.43 0.15 -12.45
N ILE A 60 38.30 -0.23 -11.18
CA ILE A 60 37.34 0.35 -10.24
C ILE A 60 38.03 0.74 -8.93
N ALA A 61 37.43 1.66 -8.20
CA ALA A 61 37.71 1.90 -6.79
C ALA A 61 36.46 1.58 -5.95
N LEU A 62 36.65 1.09 -4.72
CA LEU A 62 35.58 0.73 -3.79
C LEU A 62 35.53 1.76 -2.67
N LYS A 63 34.47 2.57 -2.64
CA LYS A 63 34.27 3.62 -1.63
C LYS A 63 33.42 3.10 -0.48
N ALA A 64 33.91 3.23 0.75
CA ALA A 64 33.21 2.83 1.97
C ALA A 64 32.21 3.90 2.43
N ASP A 65 31.42 3.55 3.44
CA ASP A 65 30.47 4.44 4.14
C ASP A 65 31.14 5.66 4.81
N THR A 66 32.45 5.60 5.08
CA THR A 66 33.23 6.75 5.59
C THR A 66 33.55 7.80 4.51
N GLY A 67 33.28 7.49 3.24
CA GLY A 67 33.65 8.32 2.09
C GLY A 67 35.07 8.05 1.55
N LYS A 68 35.89 7.28 2.27
CA LYS A 68 37.23 6.87 1.84
C LYS A 68 37.20 5.59 1.01
N TYR A 69 38.28 5.35 0.28
CA TYR A 69 38.43 4.22 -0.63
C TYR A 69 39.25 3.09 0.00
N VAL A 70 38.85 1.86 -0.34
CA VAL A 70 39.65 0.66 -0.09
C VAL A 70 40.97 0.80 -0.85
N GLY A 71 42.07 0.64 -0.13
CA GLY A 71 43.41 0.69 -0.70
C GLY A 71 44.33 -0.35 -0.07
N ARG A 72 45.31 -0.79 -0.85
CA ARG A 72 46.45 -1.56 -0.35
C ARG A 72 47.25 -0.71 0.63
N CYS A 73 47.70 -1.34 1.71
CA CYS A 73 48.56 -0.74 2.71
C CYS A 73 49.72 -1.70 2.99
N ASN A 74 50.91 -1.30 2.53
CA ASN A 74 52.13 -2.08 2.67
C ASN A 74 52.77 -1.86 4.04
N GLY A 75 53.03 -2.93 4.79
CA GLY A 75 53.65 -2.87 6.12
C GLY A 75 52.78 -2.21 7.18
N CYS A 76 51.48 -2.06 6.95
CA CYS A 76 50.61 -1.27 7.82
C CYS A 76 49.96 -2.06 8.96
N ILE A 77 50.00 -3.39 8.94
CA ILE A 77 49.39 -4.23 9.98
C ILE A 77 50.48 -4.75 10.90
N VAL A 78 50.38 -4.45 12.20
CA VAL A 78 51.35 -4.89 13.19
C VAL A 78 51.36 -6.42 13.28
N GLY A 79 52.50 -7.03 12.96
CA GLY A 79 52.69 -8.48 12.97
C GLY A 79 51.94 -9.22 11.85
N GLY A 80 51.52 -8.52 10.80
CA GLY A 80 50.81 -9.13 9.68
C GLY A 80 51.64 -10.17 8.93
N ALA A 81 51.04 -11.32 8.59
CA ALA A 81 51.69 -12.40 7.86
C ALA A 81 52.02 -12.05 6.40
N TYR A 82 51.37 -11.02 5.85
CA TYR A 82 51.62 -10.49 4.52
C TYR A 82 51.98 -9.01 4.61
N PRO A 83 52.83 -8.49 3.70
CA PRO A 83 53.14 -7.07 3.71
C PRO A 83 51.95 -6.22 3.27
N ASP A 84 51.10 -6.70 2.35
CA ASP A 84 50.00 -5.91 1.78
C ASP A 84 48.63 -6.32 2.29
N PHE A 85 48.02 -5.47 3.13
CA PHE A 85 46.64 -5.62 3.58
C PHE A 85 45.71 -4.60 2.92
N LEU A 86 44.42 -4.91 2.86
CA LEU A 86 43.40 -3.93 2.49
C LEU A 86 42.95 -3.13 3.72
N THR A 87 42.91 -1.82 3.57
CA THR A 87 42.43 -0.88 4.59
C THR A 87 41.66 0.25 3.91
N ILE A 88 41.00 1.14 4.67
CA ILE A 88 40.14 2.20 4.11
C ILE A 88 40.68 3.57 4.49
N HIS A 89 41.69 4.02 3.77
CA HIS A 89 42.41 5.26 4.08
C HIS A 89 42.57 6.22 2.90
N VAL A 90 42.31 5.76 1.68
CA VAL A 90 42.63 6.54 0.49
C VAL A 90 41.52 7.55 0.23
N ASP A 91 41.89 8.82 0.01
CA ASP A 91 40.93 9.89 -0.28
C ASP A 91 40.70 10.09 -1.79
N ASP A 92 41.70 9.79 -2.63
CA ASP A 92 41.63 9.92 -4.10
C ASP A 92 41.59 8.54 -4.79
N PRO A 93 40.50 8.19 -5.49
CA PRO A 93 40.37 6.90 -6.18
C PRO A 93 41.32 6.76 -7.38
N SER A 94 41.99 7.84 -7.81
CA SER A 94 42.99 7.81 -8.87
C SER A 94 44.33 7.18 -8.43
N MET A 95 44.55 7.00 -7.12
CA MET A 95 45.79 6.41 -6.59
C MET A 95 45.93 4.94 -7.01
N PRO A 96 47.08 4.50 -7.58
CA PRO A 96 47.25 3.14 -8.10
C PRO A 96 46.91 2.03 -7.09
N TRP A 97 47.26 2.22 -5.82
CA TRP A 97 47.01 1.26 -4.74
C TRP A 97 45.53 1.19 -4.28
N ALA A 98 44.65 2.04 -4.82
CA ALA A 98 43.20 2.01 -4.61
C ALA A 98 42.41 1.53 -5.85
N GLN A 99 43.12 1.18 -6.94
CA GLN A 99 42.50 0.70 -8.17
C GLN A 99 42.56 -0.82 -8.27
N PHE A 100 41.43 -1.43 -8.60
CA PHE A 100 41.30 -2.86 -8.78
C PHE A 100 40.69 -3.20 -10.13
N THR A 101 41.22 -4.20 -10.82
CA THR A 101 40.63 -4.75 -12.03
C THR A 101 39.74 -5.95 -11.65
N PRO A 102 38.41 -5.84 -11.78
CA PRO A 102 37.51 -6.95 -11.53
C PRO A 102 37.58 -7.96 -12.69
N GLU A 103 37.82 -9.22 -12.38
CA GLU A 103 37.87 -10.34 -13.33
C GLU A 103 36.75 -11.32 -13.00
N ARG A 104 35.88 -11.59 -13.98
CA ARG A 104 34.80 -12.56 -13.82
C ARG A 104 35.35 -13.97 -14.08
N LEU A 105 35.22 -14.85 -13.09
CA LEU A 105 35.68 -16.23 -13.15
C LEU A 105 34.61 -17.13 -13.78
N ALA A 106 35.02 -18.32 -14.24
CA ALA A 106 34.15 -19.28 -14.92
C ALA A 106 32.96 -19.75 -14.04
N ASN A 107 33.12 -19.76 -12.72
CA ASN A 107 32.07 -20.11 -11.76
C ASN A 107 31.12 -18.94 -11.43
N GLY A 108 31.22 -17.81 -12.14
CA GLY A 108 30.36 -16.65 -11.96
C GLY A 108 30.76 -15.71 -10.81
N LYS A 109 31.75 -16.07 -10.00
CA LYS A 109 32.35 -15.20 -8.97
C LYS A 109 33.33 -14.20 -9.58
N TYR A 110 33.75 -13.23 -8.78
CA TYR A 110 34.72 -12.22 -9.18
C TYR A 110 36.00 -12.32 -8.37
N ALA A 111 37.13 -12.09 -9.03
CA ALA A 111 38.40 -11.79 -8.40
C ALA A 111 38.75 -10.33 -8.68
N PHE A 112 39.53 -9.71 -7.81
CA PHE A 112 39.88 -8.30 -7.94
C PHE A 112 41.39 -8.15 -7.87
N LYS A 113 41.98 -7.80 -9.00
CA LYS A 113 43.42 -7.68 -9.20
C LYS A 113 43.89 -6.28 -8.85
N ALA A 114 44.91 -6.16 -8.01
CA ALA A 114 45.54 -4.89 -7.70
C ALA A 114 46.61 -4.49 -8.74
N ASP A 115 47.13 -3.28 -8.58
CA ASP A 115 48.27 -2.73 -9.34
C ASP A 115 49.54 -3.61 -9.32
N THR A 116 49.78 -4.32 -8.21
CA THR A 116 50.87 -5.31 -8.07
C THR A 116 50.70 -6.57 -8.92
N GLY A 117 49.54 -6.76 -9.56
CA GLY A 117 49.21 -7.98 -10.30
C GLY A 117 48.67 -9.13 -9.43
N LYS A 118 48.68 -8.99 -8.10
CA LYS A 118 48.09 -9.94 -7.15
C LYS A 118 46.63 -9.61 -6.86
N TYR A 119 45.88 -10.60 -6.38
CA TYR A 119 44.47 -10.50 -6.05
C TYR A 119 44.27 -10.38 -4.53
N PHE A 120 43.25 -9.64 -4.12
CA PHE A 120 42.86 -9.63 -2.72
C PHE A 120 42.11 -10.91 -2.33
N GLY A 121 42.56 -11.52 -1.23
CA GLY A 121 42.01 -12.76 -0.72
C GLY A 121 41.85 -12.72 0.79
N ARG A 122 40.84 -13.43 1.28
CA ARG A 122 40.62 -13.68 2.70
C ARG A 122 41.82 -14.41 3.28
N CYS A 123 42.19 -14.03 4.49
CA CYS A 123 43.36 -14.50 5.19
C CYS A 123 43.01 -14.74 6.67
N ASN A 124 42.88 -16.00 7.04
CA ASN A 124 42.49 -16.40 8.39
C ASN A 124 43.73 -16.40 9.32
N GLY A 125 43.65 -15.67 10.43
CA GLY A 125 44.73 -15.59 11.42
C GLY A 125 45.96 -14.80 10.97
N CYS A 126 45.89 -14.11 9.82
CA CYS A 126 47.05 -13.43 9.24
C CYS A 126 47.38 -12.07 9.88
N SER A 127 46.47 -11.54 10.71
CA SER A 127 46.69 -10.34 11.50
C SER A 127 46.53 -10.73 12.98
N PRO A 128 47.61 -10.89 13.74
CA PRO A 128 47.55 -11.40 15.11
C PRO A 128 46.80 -10.45 16.07
N THR A 129 46.70 -9.17 15.68
CA THR A 129 46.02 -8.13 16.44
C THR A 129 44.56 -7.93 16.00
N SER A 130 44.05 -8.77 15.09
CA SER A 130 42.71 -8.62 14.54
C SER A 130 41.64 -9.12 15.52
N ALA A 131 40.60 -8.31 15.76
CA ALA A 131 39.41 -8.69 16.50
C ALA A 131 38.62 -9.82 15.80
N TYR A 132 38.75 -9.93 14.47
CA TYR A 132 38.15 -10.98 13.67
C TYR A 132 39.23 -11.78 12.94
N PRO A 133 39.17 -13.13 12.96
CA PRO A 133 40.24 -13.96 12.43
C PRO A 133 40.39 -13.81 10.90
N ASP A 134 39.31 -13.57 10.17
CA ASP A 134 39.34 -13.38 8.73
C ASP A 134 39.60 -11.91 8.36
N THR A 135 40.80 -11.65 7.85
CA THR A 135 41.25 -10.35 7.30
C THR A 135 41.41 -10.44 5.78
N VAL A 136 41.70 -9.32 5.09
CA VAL A 136 41.90 -9.33 3.64
C VAL A 136 43.28 -8.77 3.27
N ALA A 137 44.06 -9.59 2.56
CA ALA A 137 45.41 -9.25 2.09
C ALA A 137 45.53 -9.39 0.57
N VAL A 138 46.43 -8.62 -0.05
CA VAL A 138 46.74 -8.69 -1.49
C VAL A 138 47.93 -9.60 -1.71
N HIS A 139 47.67 -10.91 -1.80
CA HIS A 139 48.72 -11.93 -1.75
C HIS A 139 48.53 -13.08 -2.74
N VAL A 140 47.36 -13.22 -3.36
CA VAL A 140 47.02 -14.37 -4.19
C VAL A 140 47.49 -14.14 -5.63
N ASP A 141 48.26 -15.06 -6.18
CA ASP A 141 48.77 -14.96 -7.56
C ASP A 141 47.77 -15.48 -8.61
N ASN A 142 47.00 -16.53 -8.26
CA ASN A 142 46.01 -17.13 -9.15
C ASN A 142 44.66 -17.36 -8.44
N PRO A 143 43.59 -16.62 -8.82
CA PRO A 143 42.29 -16.73 -8.17
C PRO A 143 41.48 -17.96 -8.61
N HIS A 144 41.82 -18.61 -9.73
CA HIS A 144 41.04 -19.73 -10.27
C HIS A 144 41.04 -20.95 -9.34
N ASN A 145 42.14 -21.18 -8.63
CA ASN A 145 42.32 -22.30 -7.69
C ASN A 145 42.30 -21.88 -6.21
N SER A 146 41.95 -20.61 -5.93
CA SER A 146 42.03 -20.04 -4.59
C SER A 146 40.64 -19.54 -4.16
N PRO A 147 39.77 -20.39 -3.58
CA PRO A 147 38.40 -20.01 -3.21
C PRO A 147 38.32 -18.76 -2.31
N TRP A 148 39.31 -18.56 -1.44
CA TRP A 148 39.42 -17.38 -0.56
C TRP A 148 39.73 -16.07 -1.30
N ALA A 149 40.03 -16.10 -2.60
CA ALA A 149 40.18 -14.93 -3.47
C ALA A 149 38.97 -14.70 -4.40
N GLN A 150 37.92 -15.51 -4.27
CA GLN A 150 36.74 -15.47 -5.12
C GLN A 150 35.54 -14.93 -4.36
N TRP A 151 34.97 -13.84 -4.86
CA TRP A 151 33.92 -13.10 -4.19
C TRP A 151 32.61 -13.21 -4.97
N THR A 152 31.52 -13.53 -4.27
CA THR A 152 30.18 -13.36 -4.82
C THR A 152 29.85 -11.88 -4.72
N VAL A 153 29.64 -11.22 -5.87
CA VAL A 153 29.21 -9.82 -5.90
C VAL A 153 27.70 -9.77 -5.77
N SER A 154 27.22 -9.22 -4.66
CA SER A 154 25.81 -8.92 -4.46
C SER A 154 25.58 -7.44 -4.68
N TYR A 155 24.64 -7.11 -5.56
CA TYR A 155 24.19 -5.74 -5.71
C TYR A 155 23.39 -5.36 -4.48
N VAL A 156 23.82 -4.32 -3.78
CA VAL A 156 23.02 -3.69 -2.73
C VAL A 156 22.00 -2.84 -3.50
N PRO A 157 20.71 -3.19 -3.49
CA PRO A 157 19.75 -2.40 -4.22
C PRO A 157 19.77 -1.01 -3.63
N PHE A 158 19.99 -0.01 -4.48
CA PHE A 158 19.67 1.37 -4.16
C PHE A 158 18.28 1.40 -3.51
N SER A 159 18.17 2.12 -2.41
CA SER A 159 16.88 2.49 -1.84
C SER A 159 15.98 3.07 -2.94
N TYR A 160 14.66 3.02 -2.75
CA TYR A 160 13.76 3.58 -3.74
C TYR A 160 14.10 5.06 -4.03
N LEU A 161 14.37 5.84 -2.99
CA LEU A 161 14.66 7.27 -3.11
C LEU A 161 15.99 7.53 -3.84
N GLU A 162 17.03 6.74 -3.59
CA GLU A 162 18.29 6.87 -4.34
C GLU A 162 18.08 6.58 -5.83
N ARG A 163 17.31 5.54 -6.19
CA ARG A 163 16.96 5.27 -7.60
C ARG A 163 16.16 6.41 -8.20
N TYR A 164 15.23 6.97 -7.43
CA TYR A 164 14.39 8.07 -7.89
C TYR A 164 15.19 9.35 -8.12
N ASP A 165 16.13 9.67 -7.23
CA ASP A 165 16.96 10.87 -7.29
C ASP A 165 18.06 10.76 -8.36
N ALA A 166 18.53 9.56 -8.66
CA ALA A 166 19.46 9.30 -9.76
C ALA A 166 18.86 9.55 -11.16
N ILE A 167 17.53 9.53 -11.30
CA ILE A 167 16.85 9.88 -12.55
C ILE A 167 16.85 11.41 -12.71
N PRO A 168 17.31 11.96 -13.85
CA PRO A 168 17.27 13.39 -14.14
C PRO A 168 15.88 14.02 -13.92
N ALA A 169 15.85 15.25 -13.41
CA ALA A 169 14.60 15.93 -13.02
C ALA A 169 13.62 16.14 -14.19
N ASP A 170 14.15 16.33 -15.40
CA ASP A 170 13.43 16.51 -16.65
C ASP A 170 12.89 15.20 -17.25
N ASN A 171 13.40 14.04 -16.83
CA ASN A 171 12.90 12.73 -17.24
C ASN A 171 11.67 12.30 -16.42
N VAL A 172 10.56 13.01 -16.66
CA VAL A 172 9.27 12.81 -15.99
C VAL A 172 8.70 11.41 -16.22
N ALA A 173 8.86 10.86 -17.42
CA ALA A 173 8.28 9.56 -17.79
C ALA A 173 8.91 8.41 -16.99
N GLU A 174 10.23 8.41 -16.84
CA GLU A 174 10.94 7.38 -16.09
C GLU A 174 10.65 7.47 -14.59
N LYS A 175 10.63 8.69 -14.01
CA LYS A 175 10.21 8.90 -12.62
C LYS A 175 8.79 8.41 -12.38
N ALA A 176 7.84 8.74 -13.26
CA ALA A 176 6.45 8.30 -13.14
C ALA A 176 6.34 6.77 -13.23
N LYS A 177 7.08 6.13 -14.14
CA LYS A 177 7.14 4.67 -14.27
C LYS A 177 7.71 4.01 -13.02
N LEU A 178 8.76 4.58 -12.42
CA LEU A 178 9.36 4.08 -11.19
C LEU A 178 8.37 4.14 -10.01
N VAL A 179 7.70 5.28 -9.81
CA VAL A 179 6.68 5.47 -8.77
C VAL A 179 5.53 4.48 -8.97
N GLY A 180 4.98 4.41 -10.17
CA GLY A 180 3.86 3.51 -10.48
C GLY A 180 4.19 2.05 -10.25
N ARG A 181 5.40 1.61 -10.64
CA ARG A 181 5.87 0.23 -10.39
C ARG A 181 6.02 -0.06 -8.90
N ALA A 182 6.60 0.87 -8.14
CA ALA A 182 6.75 0.70 -6.69
C ALA A 182 5.40 0.59 -5.99
N MET A 183 4.44 1.45 -6.32
CA MET A 183 3.07 1.38 -5.79
C MET A 183 2.35 0.08 -6.15
N ALA A 184 2.60 -0.48 -7.34
CA ALA A 184 1.95 -1.70 -7.80
C ALA A 184 2.58 -3.00 -7.28
N THR A 185 3.90 -3.04 -7.07
CA THR A 185 4.64 -4.30 -6.83
C THR A 185 5.37 -4.37 -5.49
N ASP A 186 5.68 -3.24 -4.87
CA ASP A 186 6.47 -3.17 -3.62
C ASP A 186 5.95 -2.06 -2.68
N SER A 187 4.62 -1.89 -2.68
CA SER A 187 3.95 -0.77 -2.01
C SER A 187 4.33 -0.64 -0.53
N ARG A 188 4.46 -1.78 0.18
CA ARG A 188 4.77 -1.81 1.62
C ARG A 188 6.15 -1.21 1.92
N ASN A 189 7.20 -1.65 1.24
CA ASN A 189 8.55 -1.14 1.45
C ASN A 189 8.70 0.28 0.92
N PHE A 190 8.11 0.56 -0.24
CA PHE A 190 8.08 1.91 -0.80
C PHE A 190 7.51 2.94 0.18
N PHE A 191 6.31 2.71 0.70
CA PHE A 191 5.70 3.62 1.67
C PHE A 191 6.44 3.64 3.02
N LYS A 192 7.05 2.52 3.45
CA LYS A 192 7.89 2.48 4.67
C LYS A 192 9.09 3.40 4.54
N GLU A 193 9.78 3.35 3.40
CA GLU A 193 10.92 4.23 3.11
C GLU A 193 10.49 5.70 3.01
N LEU A 194 9.36 5.99 2.35
CA LEU A 194 8.83 7.35 2.30
C LEU A 194 8.50 7.89 3.69
N ARG A 195 7.80 7.14 4.54
CA ARG A 195 7.49 7.57 5.92
C ARG A 195 8.75 7.91 6.72
N ALA A 196 9.81 7.13 6.55
CA ALA A 196 11.06 7.33 7.27
C ALA A 196 11.86 8.54 6.75
N ASN A 197 11.94 8.72 5.43
CA ASN A 197 12.95 9.60 4.82
C ASN A 197 12.37 10.76 4.00
N ARG A 198 11.17 10.63 3.45
CA ARG A 198 10.55 11.64 2.58
C ARG A 198 9.00 11.55 2.62
N PRO A 199 8.38 11.91 3.77
CA PRO A 199 6.97 11.57 4.02
C PRO A 199 5.96 12.39 3.20
N ILE A 200 6.36 13.58 2.76
CA ILE A 200 5.66 14.39 1.76
C ILE A 200 6.51 14.34 0.49
N PHE A 201 6.15 13.45 -0.43
CA PHE A 201 6.95 13.14 -1.60
C PHE A 201 6.37 13.80 -2.86
N ILE A 202 7.02 14.88 -3.31
CA ILE A 202 6.66 15.60 -4.54
C ILE A 202 7.21 14.84 -5.75
N THR A 203 6.32 14.47 -6.67
CA THR A 203 6.68 13.93 -7.98
C THR A 203 6.27 14.91 -9.09
N PRO A 204 6.76 14.76 -10.33
CA PRO A 204 6.32 15.61 -11.43
C PRO A 204 4.82 15.55 -11.78
N LYS A 205 4.07 14.57 -11.28
CA LYS A 205 2.65 14.36 -11.62
C LYS A 205 1.71 14.56 -10.44
N PHE A 206 2.16 14.27 -9.23
CA PHE A 206 1.37 14.36 -8.01
C PHE A 206 2.27 14.37 -6.77
N VAL A 207 1.69 14.73 -5.62
CA VAL A 207 2.34 14.65 -4.31
C VAL A 207 1.78 13.47 -3.54
N LEU A 208 2.62 12.71 -2.85
CA LEU A 208 2.20 11.67 -1.89
C LEU A 208 2.37 12.19 -0.47
N VAL A 209 1.33 12.05 0.36
CA VAL A 209 1.38 12.36 1.80
C VAL A 209 1.17 11.06 2.56
N THR A 210 2.14 10.68 3.40
CA THR A 210 2.28 9.28 3.85
C THR A 210 2.24 9.05 5.36
N LEU A 211 2.48 10.08 6.18
CA LEU A 211 2.39 9.99 7.64
C LEU A 211 0.98 10.32 8.13
N PHE A 212 0.62 9.73 9.26
CA PHE A 212 -0.72 9.83 9.85
C PHE A 212 -1.14 11.29 10.16
N PRO A 213 -0.36 12.11 10.90
CA PRO A 213 -0.75 13.49 11.19
C PRO A 213 -0.85 14.35 9.94
N ASP A 214 0.05 14.15 8.96
CA ASP A 214 0.08 14.94 7.73
C ASP A 214 -1.13 14.58 6.83
N VAL A 215 -1.55 13.30 6.82
CA VAL A 215 -2.78 12.85 6.18
C VAL A 215 -4.02 13.49 6.83
N GLN A 216 -4.08 13.56 8.17
CA GLN A 216 -5.18 14.25 8.87
C GLN A 216 -5.19 15.75 8.55
N GLU A 217 -4.03 16.40 8.54
CA GLU A 217 -3.91 17.82 8.20
C GLU A 217 -4.51 18.11 6.81
N VAL A 218 -4.15 17.31 5.80
CA VAL A 218 -4.67 17.47 4.45
C VAL A 218 -6.19 17.27 4.38
N PHE A 219 -6.72 16.23 5.05
CA PHE A 219 -8.18 16.00 5.04
C PHE A 219 -8.99 17.04 5.82
N SER A 220 -8.37 17.72 6.79
CA SER A 220 -9.04 18.71 7.63
C SER A 220 -9.09 20.11 7.02
N ARG A 221 -8.57 20.27 5.80
CA ARG A 221 -8.42 21.57 5.13
C ARG A 221 -9.06 21.57 3.74
N PRO A 222 -10.38 21.35 3.62
CA PRO A 222 -11.06 21.31 2.33
C PRO A 222 -10.96 22.62 1.54
N GLU A 223 -10.68 23.76 2.19
CA GLU A 223 -10.41 25.05 1.57
C GLU A 223 -9.06 25.12 0.83
N VAL A 224 -8.11 24.28 1.21
CA VAL A 224 -6.79 24.17 0.56
C VAL A 224 -6.70 22.91 -0.30
N PHE A 225 -7.19 21.78 0.22
CA PHE A 225 -7.12 20.47 -0.39
C PHE A 225 -8.54 20.00 -0.73
N SER A 226 -9.03 20.43 -1.88
CA SER A 226 -10.42 20.25 -2.26
C SER A 226 -10.69 18.90 -2.92
N VAL A 227 -11.99 18.59 -3.04
CA VAL A 227 -12.55 17.49 -3.82
C VAL A 227 -12.99 17.94 -5.23
N ARG A 228 -12.50 19.10 -5.74
CA ARG A 228 -12.97 19.66 -7.04
C ARG A 228 -12.84 18.68 -8.21
N LEU A 229 -11.86 17.77 -8.15
CA LEU A 229 -11.62 16.78 -9.20
C LEU A 229 -12.79 15.80 -9.43
N TYR A 230 -13.69 15.66 -8.45
CA TYR A 230 -14.79 14.69 -8.52
C TYR A 230 -16.04 15.26 -9.17
N ALA A 231 -16.28 16.57 -9.09
CA ALA A 231 -17.48 17.20 -9.65
C ALA A 231 -17.64 16.93 -11.16
N PRO A 232 -16.62 17.16 -12.01
CA PRO A 232 -16.73 16.85 -13.45
C PRO A 232 -16.97 15.36 -13.73
N LYS A 233 -16.54 14.48 -12.81
CA LYS A 233 -16.66 13.02 -12.97
C LYS A 233 -17.99 12.47 -12.45
N MET A 234 -18.64 13.14 -11.51
CA MET A 234 -19.86 12.69 -10.83
C MET A 234 -21.11 13.39 -11.34
N ASP A 235 -21.04 14.71 -11.55
CA ASP A 235 -22.23 15.51 -11.87
C ASP A 235 -22.96 15.04 -13.14
N PRO A 236 -22.29 14.65 -14.24
CA PRO A 236 -22.99 14.15 -15.43
C PRO A 236 -23.70 12.80 -15.21
N ASN A 237 -23.37 12.06 -14.16
CA ASN A 237 -23.93 10.74 -13.89
C ASN A 237 -25.20 10.86 -13.04
N HIS A 238 -25.11 11.57 -11.91
CA HIS A 238 -26.13 11.60 -10.89
C HIS A 238 -26.39 13.00 -10.29
N GLY A 239 -25.82 14.06 -10.88
CA GLY A 239 -25.97 15.43 -10.43
C GLY A 239 -25.01 15.82 -9.29
N PRO A 240 -24.99 17.11 -8.89
CA PRO A 240 -24.13 17.62 -7.82
C PRO A 240 -24.37 16.84 -6.54
N ALA A 241 -23.36 16.22 -5.93
CA ALA A 241 -23.52 15.33 -4.78
C ALA A 241 -22.68 15.77 -3.58
N MET A 242 -23.06 15.36 -2.37
CA MET A 242 -22.35 15.74 -1.14
C MET A 242 -20.85 15.39 -1.16
N LEU A 243 -20.48 14.29 -1.82
CA LEU A 243 -19.11 13.77 -1.90
C LEU A 243 -18.20 14.59 -2.83
N SER A 244 -18.77 15.32 -3.79
CA SER A 244 -18.03 16.10 -4.78
C SER A 244 -18.05 17.59 -4.52
N ARG A 245 -18.43 18.01 -3.31
CA ARG A 245 -18.52 19.41 -2.90
C ARG A 245 -17.92 19.61 -1.52
N ASP A 246 -17.09 20.63 -1.38
CA ASP A 246 -16.57 21.10 -0.09
C ASP A 246 -17.33 22.32 0.37
N ASN A 247 -17.53 22.48 1.68
CA ASN A 247 -18.02 23.72 2.29
C ASN A 247 -19.30 24.31 1.64
N THR A 248 -20.19 23.46 1.14
CA THR A 248 -21.45 23.87 0.51
C THR A 248 -22.66 23.27 1.23
N VAL A 249 -23.84 23.86 0.99
CA VAL A 249 -25.10 23.28 1.46
C VAL A 249 -25.33 21.85 0.95
N TYR A 250 -24.85 21.52 -0.26
CA TYR A 250 -24.95 20.16 -0.80
C TYR A 250 -24.16 19.15 0.05
N ASN A 251 -23.00 19.54 0.58
CA ASN A 251 -22.22 18.69 1.46
C ASN A 251 -22.92 18.51 2.83
N TRP A 252 -23.21 19.62 3.52
CA TRP A 252 -23.67 19.59 4.91
C TRP A 252 -25.13 19.16 5.10
N ARG A 253 -26.05 19.75 4.32
CA ARG A 253 -27.49 19.47 4.44
C ARG A 253 -27.79 18.03 4.09
N GLU A 254 -27.24 17.55 2.98
CA GLU A 254 -27.56 16.21 2.49
C GLU A 254 -26.93 15.14 3.33
N LYS A 255 -25.69 15.33 3.76
CA LYS A 255 -25.06 14.41 4.73
C LYS A 255 -25.85 14.34 6.03
N SER A 256 -26.38 15.47 6.52
CA SER A 256 -27.23 15.50 7.70
C SER A 256 -28.56 14.76 7.49
N ILE A 257 -29.29 15.06 6.41
CA ILE A 257 -30.56 14.39 6.08
C ILE A 257 -30.33 12.89 5.90
N MET A 258 -29.33 12.49 5.12
CA MET A 258 -29.05 11.08 4.84
C MET A 258 -28.58 10.33 6.08
N LYS A 259 -27.84 10.97 7.00
CA LYS A 259 -27.51 10.37 8.31
C LYS A 259 -28.76 10.08 9.13
N THR A 260 -29.76 10.98 9.10
CA THR A 260 -31.04 10.75 9.77
C THR A 260 -31.81 9.59 9.12
N MET A 261 -31.75 9.45 7.80
CA MET A 261 -32.45 8.36 7.12
C MET A 261 -31.80 7.00 7.37
N LEU A 262 -30.46 6.94 7.42
CA LEU A 262 -29.67 5.76 7.75
C LEU A 262 -29.64 5.57 9.28
N ASP A 263 -30.80 5.19 9.82
CA ASP A 263 -31.02 5.11 11.25
C ASP A 263 -30.15 4.04 11.93
N TRP A 264 -29.51 4.40 13.04
CA TRP A 264 -28.69 3.49 13.84
C TRP A 264 -29.52 2.32 14.41
N GLU A 265 -30.80 2.54 14.70
CA GLU A 265 -31.70 1.49 15.19
C GLU A 265 -31.96 0.39 14.16
N ASP A 266 -31.63 0.62 12.88
CA ASP A 266 -31.75 -0.41 11.86
C ASP A 266 -30.59 -1.42 11.86
N LEU A 267 -29.48 -1.14 12.56
CA LEU A 267 -28.29 -2.00 12.51
C LEU A 267 -28.56 -3.48 12.84
N PRO A 268 -29.38 -3.84 13.85
CA PRO A 268 -29.72 -5.24 14.12
C PRO A 268 -30.45 -5.92 12.97
N ARG A 269 -31.44 -5.25 12.34
CA ARG A 269 -32.18 -5.84 11.20
C ARG A 269 -31.31 -5.95 9.96
N ILE A 270 -30.42 -4.98 9.72
CA ILE A 270 -29.47 -5.00 8.61
C ILE A 270 -28.52 -6.18 8.76
N LYS A 271 -27.98 -6.38 9.96
CA LYS A 271 -27.12 -7.53 10.28
C LYS A 271 -27.83 -8.84 10.00
N GLN A 272 -29.04 -9.00 10.54
CA GLN A 272 -29.83 -10.22 10.35
C GLN A 272 -30.04 -10.51 8.86
N ALA A 273 -30.52 -9.53 8.09
CA ALA A 273 -30.78 -9.69 6.66
C ALA A 273 -29.50 -10.04 5.88
N ALA A 274 -28.38 -9.36 6.16
CA ALA A 274 -27.10 -9.66 5.52
C ALA A 274 -26.63 -11.09 5.83
N GLY A 275 -26.77 -11.54 7.08
CA GLY A 275 -26.44 -12.90 7.50
C GLY A 275 -27.30 -13.98 6.84
N GLU A 276 -28.61 -13.76 6.76
CA GLU A 276 -29.56 -14.66 6.09
C GLU A 276 -29.26 -14.81 4.60
N VAL A 277 -29.04 -13.69 3.90
CA VAL A 277 -28.70 -13.70 2.47
C VAL A 277 -27.34 -14.35 2.24
N ALA A 278 -26.34 -14.05 3.07
CA ALA A 278 -25.02 -14.65 2.97
C ALA A 278 -25.06 -16.17 3.20
N LYS A 279 -25.80 -16.63 4.20
CA LYS A 279 -26.01 -18.06 4.47
C LYS A 279 -26.63 -18.77 3.27
N ALA A 280 -27.72 -18.22 2.73
CA ALA A 280 -28.41 -18.78 1.57
C ALA A 280 -27.53 -18.78 0.31
N ALA A 281 -26.70 -17.75 0.12
CA ALA A 281 -25.73 -17.70 -0.97
C ALA A 281 -24.65 -18.78 -0.82
N LEU A 282 -24.15 -18.98 0.40
CA LEU A 282 -23.14 -19.99 0.71
C LEU A 282 -23.66 -21.43 0.53
N ASP A 283 -24.94 -21.68 0.82
CA ASP A 283 -25.55 -23.02 0.66
C ASP A 283 -25.51 -23.52 -0.79
N LYS A 284 -25.52 -22.62 -1.79
CA LYS A 284 -25.38 -22.96 -3.21
C LYS A 284 -24.02 -23.60 -3.56
N PHE A 285 -23.00 -23.38 -2.73
CA PHE A 285 -21.66 -23.94 -2.90
C PHE A 285 -21.47 -25.28 -2.16
N ALA A 286 -22.53 -25.86 -1.60
CA ALA A 286 -22.50 -27.19 -1.01
C ALA A 286 -21.98 -28.28 -1.98
N PRO A 287 -22.35 -28.31 -3.27
CA PRO A 287 -21.86 -29.37 -4.19
C PRO A 287 -20.38 -29.24 -4.55
N THR A 288 -19.86 -28.01 -4.69
CA THR A 288 -18.50 -27.76 -5.20
C THR A 288 -17.47 -27.55 -4.09
N LYS A 289 -17.91 -27.15 -2.89
CA LYS A 289 -17.06 -26.75 -1.77
C LYS A 289 -16.06 -25.62 -2.09
N LYS A 290 -16.34 -24.88 -3.17
CA LYS A 290 -15.59 -23.71 -3.64
C LYS A 290 -16.52 -22.51 -3.71
N ILE A 291 -16.20 -21.47 -2.97
CA ILE A 291 -17.02 -20.25 -2.87
C ILE A 291 -16.37 -19.18 -3.74
N GLU A 292 -17.09 -18.69 -4.76
CA GLU A 292 -16.75 -17.45 -5.44
C GLU A 292 -17.25 -16.30 -4.56
N THR A 293 -16.32 -15.54 -3.99
CA THR A 293 -16.62 -14.61 -2.89
C THR A 293 -17.02 -13.22 -3.38
N VAL A 294 -16.66 -12.83 -4.60
CA VAL A 294 -16.84 -11.45 -5.08
C VAL A 294 -18.27 -11.25 -5.59
N ASN A 295 -18.64 -11.93 -6.68
CA ASN A 295 -19.90 -11.73 -7.37
C ASN A 295 -21.01 -12.57 -6.74
N GLU A 296 -20.76 -13.85 -6.47
CA GLU A 296 -21.80 -14.78 -6.00
C GLU A 296 -22.13 -14.64 -4.50
N LEU A 297 -21.25 -14.02 -3.72
CA LEU A 297 -21.46 -13.77 -2.29
C LEU A 297 -21.52 -12.27 -1.98
N ALA A 298 -20.38 -11.56 -1.97
CA ALA A 298 -20.30 -10.23 -1.39
C ALA A 298 -21.18 -9.22 -2.15
N LYS A 299 -21.05 -9.13 -3.48
CA LYS A 299 -21.90 -8.25 -4.29
C LYS A 299 -23.36 -8.70 -4.29
N TRP A 300 -23.63 -10.00 -4.20
CA TRP A 300 -25.00 -10.51 -4.18
C TRP A 300 -25.73 -10.12 -2.89
N VAL A 301 -25.08 -10.24 -1.73
CA VAL A 301 -25.63 -9.75 -0.46
C VAL A 301 -25.99 -8.26 -0.57
N LEU A 302 -25.10 -7.46 -1.16
CA LEU A 302 -25.31 -6.02 -1.29
C LEU A 302 -26.43 -5.67 -2.27
N VAL A 303 -26.62 -6.40 -3.35
CA VAL A 303 -27.79 -6.24 -4.25
C VAL A 303 -29.10 -6.56 -3.53
N ARG A 304 -29.14 -7.61 -2.71
CA ARG A 304 -30.33 -7.91 -1.89
C ARG A 304 -30.61 -6.79 -0.89
N MET A 305 -29.57 -6.30 -0.21
CA MET A 305 -29.69 -5.15 0.68
C MET A 305 -30.15 -3.86 -0.03
N SER A 306 -29.75 -3.63 -1.28
CA SER A 306 -30.26 -2.53 -2.11
C SER A 306 -31.79 -2.55 -2.21
N GLY A 307 -32.39 -3.73 -2.44
CA GLY A 307 -33.84 -3.88 -2.41
C GLY A 307 -34.44 -3.72 -1.02
N ASP A 308 -33.96 -4.52 -0.07
CA ASP A 308 -34.64 -4.74 1.20
C ASP A 308 -34.45 -3.60 2.21
N TYR A 309 -33.29 -2.94 2.20
CA TYR A 309 -32.97 -1.86 3.14
C TYR A 309 -33.01 -0.49 2.47
N TYR A 310 -32.34 -0.34 1.33
CA TYR A 310 -32.27 0.95 0.66
C TYR A 310 -33.51 1.26 -0.18
N GLY A 311 -34.29 0.25 -0.56
CA GLY A 311 -35.56 0.43 -1.25
C GLY A 311 -35.47 0.48 -2.77
N PHE A 312 -34.37 0.03 -3.36
CA PHE A 312 -34.17 -0.09 -4.80
C PHE A 312 -33.63 -1.49 -5.15
N PRO A 313 -34.47 -2.43 -5.64
CA PRO A 313 -33.99 -3.77 -5.99
C PRO A 313 -33.12 -3.81 -7.25
N GLY A 314 -33.16 -2.74 -8.06
CA GLY A 314 -32.60 -2.74 -9.40
C GLY A 314 -33.49 -3.49 -10.40
N PRO A 315 -33.23 -3.35 -11.71
CA PRO A 315 -33.95 -4.13 -12.73
C PRO A 315 -33.52 -5.60 -12.71
N ASP A 316 -32.22 -5.85 -12.57
CA ASP A 316 -31.62 -7.18 -12.50
C ASP A 316 -30.20 -7.10 -11.90
N ARG A 317 -29.64 -8.27 -11.57
CA ARG A 317 -28.31 -8.41 -10.94
C ARG A 317 -27.17 -7.88 -11.81
N GLU A 318 -27.18 -8.20 -13.10
CA GLU A 318 -26.08 -7.87 -14.02
C GLU A 318 -26.01 -6.36 -14.27
N THR A 319 -27.17 -5.73 -14.44
CA THR A 319 -27.31 -4.29 -14.59
C THR A 319 -26.83 -3.56 -13.33
N MET A 320 -27.20 -4.02 -12.14
CA MET A 320 -26.71 -3.44 -10.87
C MET A 320 -25.18 -3.52 -10.75
N TYR A 321 -24.58 -4.65 -11.14
CA TYR A 321 -23.12 -4.82 -11.12
C TYR A 321 -22.43 -3.91 -12.12
N ARG A 322 -22.97 -3.82 -13.34
CA ARG A 322 -22.44 -2.93 -14.38
C ARG A 322 -22.53 -1.47 -13.96
N TRP A 323 -23.66 -1.04 -13.42
CA TRP A 323 -23.84 0.33 -12.95
C TRP A 323 -22.85 0.70 -11.87
N SER A 324 -22.73 -0.13 -10.83
CA SER A 324 -21.75 0.07 -9.75
C SER A 324 -20.33 0.11 -10.31
N SER A 325 -19.94 -0.87 -11.14
CA SER A 325 -18.56 -0.98 -11.63
C SER A 325 -18.18 0.19 -12.53
N ALA A 326 -19.07 0.59 -13.46
CA ALA A 326 -18.82 1.68 -14.40
C ALA A 326 -18.71 3.03 -13.67
N THR A 327 -19.64 3.31 -12.75
CA THR A 327 -19.64 4.56 -11.98
C THR A 327 -18.43 4.66 -11.05
N GLN A 328 -18.09 3.59 -10.32
CA GLN A 328 -16.89 3.53 -9.48
C GLN A 328 -15.59 3.70 -10.29
N SER A 329 -15.54 3.14 -11.49
CA SER A 329 -14.43 3.32 -12.42
C SER A 329 -14.27 4.79 -12.81
N GLY A 330 -15.33 5.40 -13.33
CA GLY A 330 -15.31 6.77 -13.83
C GLY A 330 -15.08 7.81 -12.74
N MET A 331 -15.70 7.66 -11.58
CA MET A 331 -15.71 8.68 -10.53
C MET A 331 -14.46 8.65 -9.66
N LEU A 332 -14.04 7.45 -9.24
CA LEU A 332 -13.02 7.30 -8.18
C LEU A 332 -11.69 6.74 -8.68
N ARG A 333 -11.68 6.03 -9.81
CA ARG A 333 -10.50 5.27 -10.29
C ARG A 333 -9.95 5.75 -11.63
N ASN A 334 -10.65 6.64 -12.33
CA ASN A 334 -10.21 7.22 -13.60
C ASN A 334 -9.28 8.42 -13.40
N LEU A 335 -8.12 8.23 -12.77
CA LEU A 335 -7.16 9.34 -12.51
C LEU A 335 -6.54 9.90 -13.80
N ALA A 336 -6.41 9.06 -14.83
CA ALA A 336 -5.90 9.46 -16.14
C ALA A 336 -6.93 10.22 -17.00
N ASN A 337 -8.18 10.35 -16.53
CA ASN A 337 -9.29 10.94 -17.26
C ASN A 337 -9.50 10.32 -18.65
N ASP A 338 -9.44 9.00 -18.73
CA ASP A 338 -9.79 8.23 -19.93
C ASP A 338 -11.24 8.55 -20.34
N PRO A 339 -11.48 9.06 -21.56
CA PRO A 339 -12.81 9.42 -22.04
C PRO A 339 -13.78 8.25 -22.09
N GLN A 340 -13.31 7.05 -22.46
CA GLN A 340 -14.18 5.87 -22.61
C GLN A 340 -14.68 5.39 -21.26
N ILE A 341 -13.81 5.40 -20.24
CA ILE A 341 -14.19 5.07 -18.86
C ILE A 341 -15.19 6.11 -18.34
N HIS A 342 -15.00 7.40 -18.67
CA HIS A 342 -15.94 8.45 -18.28
C HIS A 342 -17.30 8.30 -18.97
N GLU A 343 -17.34 8.05 -20.28
CA GLU A 343 -18.58 7.87 -21.04
C GLU A 343 -19.38 6.66 -20.53
N ALA A 344 -18.72 5.52 -20.31
CA ALA A 344 -19.37 4.33 -19.74
C ALA A 344 -19.96 4.59 -18.34
N SER A 345 -19.27 5.38 -17.52
CA SER A 345 -19.77 5.84 -16.23
C SER A 345 -21.03 6.68 -16.41
N VAL A 346 -20.99 7.71 -17.27
CA VAL A 346 -22.11 8.63 -17.49
C VAL A 346 -23.35 7.89 -18.00
N GLN A 347 -23.16 6.96 -18.94
CA GLN A 347 -24.25 6.13 -19.46
C GLN A 347 -24.90 5.28 -18.35
N ALA A 348 -24.09 4.62 -17.52
CA ALA A 348 -24.58 3.87 -16.36
C ALA A 348 -25.33 4.75 -15.35
N GLY A 349 -24.81 5.96 -15.09
CA GLY A 349 -25.46 6.95 -14.23
C GLY A 349 -26.83 7.38 -14.75
N LYS A 350 -26.93 7.65 -16.06
CA LYS A 350 -28.20 8.01 -16.71
C LYS A 350 -29.24 6.90 -16.57
N GLU A 351 -28.88 5.67 -16.91
CA GLU A 351 -29.79 4.51 -16.80
C GLU A 351 -30.27 4.30 -15.35
N MET A 352 -29.35 4.44 -14.40
CA MET A 352 -29.67 4.37 -12.96
C MET A 352 -30.65 5.47 -12.55
N ARG A 353 -30.42 6.72 -12.97
CA ARG A 353 -31.34 7.83 -12.69
C ARG A 353 -32.72 7.61 -13.31
N ASP A 354 -32.77 7.10 -14.53
CA ASP A 354 -34.03 6.81 -15.22
C ASP A 354 -34.83 5.76 -14.43
N TYR A 355 -34.16 4.70 -13.96
CA TYR A 355 -34.77 3.68 -13.09
C TYR A 355 -35.26 4.27 -11.76
N LEU A 356 -34.42 5.03 -11.05
CA LEU A 356 -34.78 5.64 -9.77
C LEU A 356 -35.94 6.63 -9.91
N THR A 357 -36.02 7.35 -11.04
CA THR A 357 -37.12 8.28 -11.32
C THR A 357 -38.45 7.53 -11.46
N GLN A 358 -38.46 6.42 -12.19
CA GLN A 358 -39.66 5.57 -12.30
C GLN A 358 -40.07 5.01 -10.93
N LEU A 359 -39.09 4.53 -10.16
CA LEU A 359 -39.34 3.97 -8.82
C LEU A 359 -39.84 5.02 -7.82
N LEU A 360 -39.34 6.26 -7.90
CA LEU A 360 -39.83 7.39 -7.11
C LEU A 360 -41.33 7.61 -7.36
N GLN A 361 -41.76 7.67 -8.63
CA GLN A 361 -43.18 7.88 -8.95
C GLN A 361 -44.06 6.71 -8.47
N GLN A 362 -43.58 5.47 -8.60
CA GLN A 362 -44.27 4.30 -8.06
C GLN A 362 -44.42 4.37 -6.53
N LYS A 363 -43.35 4.73 -5.80
CA LYS A 363 -43.39 4.87 -4.34
C LYS A 363 -44.36 5.97 -3.89
N LYS A 364 -44.39 7.10 -4.60
CA LYS A 364 -45.36 8.18 -4.34
C LYS A 364 -46.81 7.75 -4.55
N ALA A 365 -47.07 6.96 -5.59
CA ALA A 365 -48.42 6.51 -5.92
C ALA A 365 -48.93 5.40 -4.99
N ASN A 366 -48.06 4.51 -4.54
CA ASN A 366 -48.46 3.24 -3.91
C ASN A 366 -48.28 3.20 -2.38
N ASN A 367 -47.51 4.11 -1.78
CA ASN A 367 -47.21 4.04 -0.35
C ASN A 367 -48.12 4.97 0.47
N THR A 368 -48.96 4.39 1.33
CA THR A 368 -49.59 5.11 2.45
C THR A 368 -48.72 4.97 3.70
N PRO A 369 -48.73 5.94 4.65
CA PRO A 369 -47.90 5.86 5.85
C PRO A 369 -48.07 4.57 6.67
N SER A 370 -49.25 3.94 6.64
CA SER A 370 -49.54 2.70 7.37
C SER A 370 -49.03 1.42 6.70
N THR A 371 -48.76 1.43 5.39
CA THR A 371 -48.33 0.25 4.61
C THR A 371 -46.93 0.38 4.01
N ALA A 372 -46.31 1.53 4.21
CA ALA A 372 -45.03 1.88 3.61
C ALA A 372 -43.88 1.02 4.16
N PRO A 373 -43.05 0.42 3.29
CA PRO A 373 -41.84 -0.25 3.75
C PRO A 373 -40.91 0.75 4.45
N LYS A 374 -40.22 0.31 5.50
CA LYS A 374 -39.26 1.13 6.26
C LYS A 374 -37.90 1.27 5.55
N ASP A 375 -37.90 1.26 4.22
CA ASP A 375 -36.70 1.40 3.40
C ASP A 375 -36.27 2.88 3.26
N ILE A 376 -35.00 3.12 2.96
CA ILE A 376 -34.44 4.48 2.89
C ILE A 376 -35.12 5.34 1.82
N PHE A 377 -35.40 4.79 0.65
CA PHE A 377 -36.06 5.54 -0.42
C PHE A 377 -37.47 5.97 0.00
N THR A 378 -38.24 5.08 0.60
CA THR A 378 -39.58 5.38 1.11
C THR A 378 -39.52 6.41 2.24
N ARG A 379 -38.57 6.31 3.17
CA ARG A 379 -38.34 7.33 4.22
C ARG A 379 -38.08 8.70 3.63
N LEU A 380 -37.23 8.80 2.61
CA LEU A 380 -36.93 10.07 1.93
C LEU A 380 -38.15 10.65 1.21
N VAL A 381 -38.95 9.80 0.55
CA VAL A 381 -40.18 10.23 -0.14
C VAL A 381 -41.22 10.73 0.85
N GLN A 382 -41.27 10.14 2.04
CA GLN A 382 -42.22 10.51 3.10
C GLN A 382 -41.67 11.55 4.06
N ALA A 383 -40.41 11.98 3.90
CA ALA A 383 -39.79 12.96 4.76
C ALA A 383 -40.51 14.31 4.56
N ASN A 384 -41.42 14.63 5.48
CA ASN A 384 -42.14 15.90 5.49
C ASN A 384 -41.24 17.01 6.07
N LEU A 385 -40.17 17.33 5.34
CA LEU A 385 -39.28 18.43 5.67
C LEU A 385 -40.00 19.77 5.45
N THR A 386 -39.66 20.78 6.24
CA THR A 386 -40.23 22.12 6.06
C THR A 386 -39.85 22.69 4.69
N SER A 387 -40.71 23.53 4.11
CA SER A 387 -40.48 24.14 2.79
C SER A 387 -39.20 24.98 2.70
N ASP A 388 -38.68 25.43 3.85
CA ASP A 388 -37.43 26.20 3.94
C ASP A 388 -36.18 25.34 3.74
N ILE A 389 -36.31 24.00 3.79
CA ILE A 389 -35.22 23.07 3.52
C ILE A 389 -35.28 22.66 2.03
N PRO A 390 -34.37 23.14 1.17
CA PRO A 390 -34.45 22.88 -0.27
C PRO A 390 -33.92 21.47 -0.60
N PHE A 391 -34.75 20.47 -0.31
CA PHE A 391 -34.47 19.05 -0.54
C PHE A 391 -35.61 18.42 -1.35
N ASP A 392 -35.59 18.70 -2.64
CA ASP A 392 -36.61 18.26 -3.61
C ASP A 392 -36.39 16.83 -4.13
N GLU A 393 -37.26 16.39 -5.05
CA GLU A 393 -37.16 15.09 -5.71
C GLU A 393 -35.82 14.87 -6.42
N SER A 394 -35.25 15.91 -7.02
CA SER A 394 -33.94 15.82 -7.68
C SER A 394 -32.84 15.52 -6.66
N ARG A 395 -32.93 16.09 -5.45
CA ARG A 395 -32.03 15.80 -4.35
C ARG A 395 -32.22 14.39 -3.81
N ILE A 396 -33.46 13.89 -3.69
CA ILE A 396 -33.74 12.49 -3.34
C ILE A 396 -33.06 11.56 -4.36
N LEU A 397 -33.31 11.76 -5.65
CA LEU A 397 -32.73 10.92 -6.72
C LEU A 397 -31.21 10.94 -6.74
N THR A 398 -30.60 12.12 -6.52
CA THR A 398 -29.15 12.28 -6.46
C THR A 398 -28.53 11.49 -5.29
N ASN A 399 -29.15 11.56 -4.11
CA ASN A 399 -28.67 10.86 -2.93
C ASN A 399 -28.91 9.34 -3.01
N MET A 400 -30.03 8.91 -3.59
CA MET A 400 -30.29 7.49 -3.84
C MET A 400 -29.32 6.90 -4.86
N ALA A 401 -29.00 7.63 -5.93
CA ALA A 401 -27.98 7.22 -6.88
C ALA A 401 -26.60 7.11 -6.22
N LEU A 402 -26.20 8.10 -5.40
CA LEU A 402 -24.95 8.05 -4.66
C LEU A 402 -24.88 6.85 -3.71
N LEU A 403 -25.97 6.50 -3.02
CA LEU A 403 -26.02 5.30 -2.18
C LEU A 403 -25.78 4.02 -2.99
N LEU A 404 -26.41 3.88 -4.16
CA LEU A 404 -26.20 2.70 -5.02
C LEU A 404 -24.73 2.57 -5.44
N ILE A 405 -24.14 3.66 -5.93
CA ILE A 405 -22.75 3.71 -6.40
C ILE A 405 -21.76 3.37 -5.28
N SER A 406 -22.03 3.87 -4.07
CA SER A 406 -21.13 3.76 -2.92
C SER A 406 -21.32 2.49 -2.08
N THR A 407 -22.35 1.69 -2.33
CA THR A 407 -22.66 0.50 -1.51
C THR A 407 -21.99 -0.76 -2.05
N LEU A 408 -22.09 -1.04 -3.35
CA LEU A 408 -21.79 -2.37 -3.92
C LEU A 408 -20.28 -2.67 -3.96
N ASP A 409 -19.52 -2.02 -4.84
CA ASP A 409 -18.12 -2.43 -5.08
C ASP A 409 -17.20 -2.18 -3.87
N THR A 410 -17.35 -1.05 -3.17
CA THR A 410 -16.53 -0.69 -2.01
C THR A 410 -16.71 -1.68 -0.86
N THR A 411 -17.96 -2.02 -0.52
CA THR A 411 -18.27 -2.93 0.59
C THR A 411 -17.91 -4.37 0.21
N ALA A 412 -18.16 -4.78 -1.03
CA ALA A 412 -17.71 -6.09 -1.51
C ALA A 412 -16.18 -6.22 -1.45
N GLN A 413 -15.47 -5.15 -1.82
CA GLN A 413 -14.02 -5.11 -1.71
C GLN A 413 -13.53 -5.18 -0.25
N ALA A 414 -14.20 -4.49 0.67
CA ALA A 414 -13.89 -4.58 2.11
C ALA A 414 -14.07 -6.01 2.63
N ILE A 415 -15.18 -6.68 2.27
CA ILE A 415 -15.46 -8.08 2.65
C ILE A 415 -14.34 -8.99 2.16
N VAL A 416 -14.04 -8.91 0.86
CA VAL A 416 -13.14 -9.84 0.19
C VAL A 416 -11.69 -9.62 0.59
N GLN A 417 -11.24 -8.36 0.71
CA GLN A 417 -9.86 -8.05 1.15
C GLN A 417 -9.64 -8.41 2.62
N SER A 418 -10.62 -8.17 3.49
CA SER A 418 -10.51 -8.57 4.91
C SER A 418 -10.47 -10.09 5.05
N LEU A 419 -11.34 -10.80 4.32
CA LEU A 419 -11.36 -12.26 4.30
C LEU A 419 -10.01 -12.83 3.80
N GLU A 420 -9.49 -12.30 2.69
CA GLU A 420 -8.19 -12.73 2.15
C GLU A 420 -7.06 -12.52 3.17
N GLN A 421 -7.04 -11.38 3.86
CA GLN A 421 -6.05 -11.09 4.89
C GLN A 421 -6.17 -12.02 6.11
N LEU A 422 -7.39 -12.38 6.54
CA LEU A 422 -7.57 -13.38 7.60
C LEU A 422 -7.06 -14.76 7.17
N LEU A 423 -7.40 -15.19 5.94
CA LEU A 423 -7.01 -16.51 5.43
C LEU A 423 -5.50 -16.66 5.19
N ARG A 424 -4.76 -15.56 5.02
CA ARG A 424 -3.29 -15.55 4.95
C ARG A 424 -2.60 -15.72 6.30
N ARG A 425 -3.32 -15.67 7.42
CA ARG A 425 -2.75 -15.64 8.78
C ARG A 425 -3.15 -16.88 9.57
N PRO A 426 -2.38 -17.98 9.48
CA PRO A 426 -2.74 -19.25 10.11
C PRO A 426 -2.79 -19.20 11.64
N ASP A 427 -2.09 -18.24 12.26
CA ASP A 427 -2.07 -17.97 13.71
C ASP A 427 -3.26 -17.12 14.18
N ILE A 428 -3.90 -16.37 13.28
CA ILE A 428 -5.03 -15.48 13.55
C ILE A 428 -6.36 -16.13 13.17
N LEU A 429 -6.43 -16.82 12.03
CA LEU A 429 -7.66 -17.40 11.49
C LEU A 429 -8.42 -18.27 12.51
N PRO A 430 -7.79 -19.20 13.25
CA PRO A 430 -8.50 -20.02 14.24
C PRO A 430 -9.16 -19.20 15.35
N LYS A 431 -8.54 -18.08 15.76
CA LYS A 431 -9.07 -17.19 16.80
C LYS A 431 -10.28 -16.40 16.30
N ALA A 432 -10.22 -15.91 15.06
CA ALA A 432 -11.36 -15.27 14.40
C ALA A 432 -12.54 -16.24 14.23
N VAL A 433 -12.27 -17.49 13.82
CA VAL A 433 -13.28 -18.56 13.73
C VAL A 433 -13.91 -18.86 15.09
N ALA A 434 -13.10 -18.92 16.17
CA ALA A 434 -13.61 -19.12 17.52
C ALA A 434 -14.55 -17.99 17.96
N ALA A 435 -14.17 -16.73 17.73
CA ALA A 435 -15.03 -15.56 18.01
C ALA A 435 -16.34 -15.60 17.21
N ALA A 436 -16.28 -15.97 15.92
CA ALA A 436 -17.46 -16.14 15.09
C ALA A 436 -18.43 -17.20 15.65
N LYS A 437 -17.90 -18.38 16.03
CA LYS A 437 -18.68 -19.49 16.60
C LYS A 437 -19.28 -19.16 17.96
N ALA A 438 -18.57 -18.36 18.77
CA ALA A 438 -19.05 -17.88 20.06
C ALA A 438 -20.13 -16.78 19.94
N ASN A 439 -20.43 -16.30 18.73
CA ASN A 439 -21.26 -15.11 18.50
C ASN A 439 -20.74 -13.86 19.25
N ASP A 440 -19.43 -13.77 19.49
CA ASP A 440 -18.80 -12.57 20.03
C ASP A 440 -18.51 -11.59 18.89
N ASP A 441 -19.56 -10.88 18.46
CA ASP A 441 -19.50 -9.98 17.31
C ASP A 441 -18.55 -8.80 17.52
N VAL A 442 -18.39 -8.36 18.78
CA VAL A 442 -17.50 -7.24 19.12
C VAL A 442 -16.04 -7.64 18.87
N THR A 443 -15.64 -8.80 19.39
CA THR A 443 -14.28 -9.33 19.17
C THR A 443 -14.08 -9.73 17.71
N PHE A 444 -15.08 -10.36 17.09
CA PHE A 444 -15.01 -10.76 15.68
C PHE A 444 -14.79 -9.56 14.75
N ALA A 445 -15.52 -8.45 14.96
CA ALA A 445 -15.35 -7.24 14.18
C ALA A 445 -13.92 -6.69 14.29
N LYS A 446 -13.28 -6.75 15.46
CA LYS A 446 -11.87 -6.30 15.62
C LYS A 446 -10.92 -7.07 14.69
N TYR A 447 -11.11 -8.39 14.51
CA TYR A 447 -10.32 -9.18 13.55
C TYR A 447 -10.54 -8.71 12.12
N VAL A 448 -11.79 -8.46 11.73
CA VAL A 448 -12.14 -8.01 10.38
C VAL A 448 -11.52 -6.65 10.05
N TRP A 449 -11.67 -5.67 10.94
CA TRP A 449 -11.17 -4.30 10.69
C TRP A 449 -9.66 -4.20 10.77
N GLU A 450 -9.00 -4.99 11.61
CA GLU A 450 -7.54 -5.09 11.61
C GLU A 450 -7.04 -5.79 10.34
N ALA A 451 -7.74 -6.82 9.84
CA ALA A 451 -7.41 -7.46 8.57
C ALA A 451 -7.49 -6.48 7.40
N LEU A 452 -8.55 -5.66 7.34
CA LEU A 452 -8.68 -4.64 6.30
C LEU A 452 -7.53 -3.62 6.32
N ARG A 453 -6.93 -3.33 7.49
CA ARG A 453 -5.78 -2.39 7.60
C ARG A 453 -4.59 -2.85 6.77
N PHE A 454 -4.44 -4.16 6.58
CA PHE A 454 -3.38 -4.73 5.77
C PHE A 454 -3.67 -4.75 4.26
N ASN A 455 -4.90 -4.48 3.84
CA ASN A 455 -5.26 -4.35 2.43
C ASN A 455 -6.52 -3.47 2.29
N PRO A 456 -6.40 -2.14 2.48
CA PRO A 456 -7.57 -1.26 2.52
C PRO A 456 -8.19 -1.06 1.14
N VAL A 457 -9.50 -0.85 1.09
CA VAL A 457 -10.27 -0.62 -0.14
C VAL A 457 -9.73 0.55 -0.96
N SER A 458 -9.43 1.66 -0.28
CA SER A 458 -8.89 2.88 -0.87
C SER A 458 -7.59 3.26 -0.15
N PRO A 459 -6.42 2.73 -0.58
CA PRO A 459 -5.15 2.99 0.08
C PRO A 459 -4.69 4.45 -0.04
N ALA A 460 -5.20 5.20 -1.02
CA ALA A 460 -5.02 6.64 -1.13
C ALA A 460 -6.27 7.29 -1.72
N LEU A 461 -6.56 8.52 -1.28
CA LEU A 461 -7.62 9.36 -1.86
C LEU A 461 -7.01 10.64 -2.45
N PRO A 462 -7.37 11.00 -3.69
CA PRO A 462 -6.92 12.23 -4.29
C PRO A 462 -7.59 13.47 -3.66
N ARG A 463 -6.80 14.53 -3.53
CA ARG A 463 -7.21 15.91 -3.27
C ARG A 463 -6.53 16.82 -4.26
N PHE A 464 -7.09 18.00 -4.45
CA PHE A 464 -6.51 19.01 -5.32
C PHE A 464 -6.07 20.21 -4.48
N CYS A 465 -4.80 20.60 -4.60
CA CYS A 465 -4.24 21.73 -3.85
C CYS A 465 -4.62 23.04 -4.55
N GLU A 466 -5.52 23.82 -3.97
CA GLU A 466 -6.09 25.05 -4.54
C GLU A 466 -5.13 26.24 -4.45
N SER A 467 -4.28 26.27 -3.41
CA SER A 467 -3.35 27.35 -3.13
C SER A 467 -2.05 26.80 -2.55
N ASP A 468 -0.94 27.53 -2.70
CA ASP A 468 0.34 27.12 -2.12
C ASP A 468 0.20 26.90 -0.61
N TYR A 469 0.60 25.72 -0.14
CA TYR A 469 0.43 25.36 1.26
C TYR A 469 1.61 24.54 1.77
N THR A 470 2.05 24.82 2.99
CA THR A 470 3.14 24.05 3.63
C THR A 470 2.54 23.05 4.61
N VAL A 471 2.53 21.78 4.22
CA VAL A 471 2.11 20.66 5.09
C VAL A 471 3.21 20.39 6.11
N ALA A 472 2.82 20.00 7.33
CA ALA A 472 3.72 19.75 8.46
C ALA A 472 4.57 20.97 8.85
N ALA A 473 4.02 22.18 8.68
CA ALA A 473 4.69 23.43 9.02
C ALA A 473 5.22 23.42 10.47
N GLY A 474 6.43 23.95 10.67
CA GLY A 474 7.10 23.95 11.98
C GLY A 474 7.80 22.65 12.35
N THR A 475 7.85 21.66 11.47
CA THR A 475 8.59 20.40 11.67
C THR A 475 9.75 20.26 10.69
N SER A 476 10.69 19.35 10.93
CA SER A 476 11.81 19.07 10.01
C SER A 476 11.38 18.50 8.66
N ARG A 477 10.14 18.02 8.54
CA ARG A 477 9.55 17.47 7.31
C ARG A 477 8.64 18.47 6.58
N ALA A 478 8.54 19.72 7.05
CA ALA A 478 7.70 20.74 6.44
C ALA A 478 7.97 20.85 4.94
N THR A 479 6.93 20.71 4.12
CA THR A 479 7.07 20.68 2.66
C THR A 479 6.01 21.56 2.01
N ARG A 480 6.46 22.53 1.19
CA ARG A 480 5.56 23.38 0.40
C ARG A 480 5.02 22.60 -0.79
N ILE A 481 3.71 22.42 -0.82
CA ILE A 481 2.95 21.90 -1.96
C ILE A 481 2.49 23.10 -2.80
N PRO A 482 2.87 23.18 -4.08
CA PRO A 482 2.40 24.24 -4.96
C PRO A 482 0.90 24.15 -5.24
N ALA A 483 0.27 25.30 -5.44
CA ALA A 483 -1.07 25.40 -6.02
C ALA A 483 -1.15 24.61 -7.33
N ASN A 484 -2.33 24.09 -7.63
CA ASN A 484 -2.59 23.22 -8.77
C ASN A 484 -1.92 21.82 -8.75
N SER A 485 -1.48 21.37 -7.57
CA SER A 485 -0.95 20.00 -7.40
C SER A 485 -2.07 18.98 -7.13
N LEU A 486 -2.02 17.83 -7.81
CA LEU A 486 -2.75 16.63 -7.39
C LEU A 486 -2.05 16.02 -6.17
N VAL A 487 -2.78 15.80 -5.07
CA VAL A 487 -2.25 15.24 -3.83
C VAL A 487 -2.92 13.89 -3.58
N LEU A 488 -2.14 12.81 -3.53
CA LEU A 488 -2.58 11.48 -3.16
C LEU A 488 -2.36 11.27 -1.66
N VAL A 489 -3.45 11.36 -0.90
CA VAL A 489 -3.45 11.27 0.56
C VAL A 489 -3.48 9.79 0.97
N SER A 490 -2.36 9.26 1.45
CA SER A 490 -2.12 7.80 1.54
C SER A 490 -2.59 7.20 2.87
N LEU A 491 -3.90 7.00 3.01
CA LEU A 491 -4.56 6.33 4.15
C LEU A 491 -3.89 5.00 4.55
N GLY A 492 -3.56 4.15 3.56
CA GLY A 492 -2.94 2.85 3.81
C GLY A 492 -1.51 2.94 4.36
N SER A 493 -0.80 4.04 4.04
CA SER A 493 0.49 4.36 4.64
C SER A 493 0.33 4.96 6.04
N ALA A 494 -0.62 5.88 6.22
CA ALA A 494 -0.93 6.48 7.52
C ALA A 494 -1.25 5.42 8.57
N MET A 495 -2.09 4.44 8.24
CA MET A 495 -2.41 3.30 9.14
C MET A 495 -1.23 2.34 9.39
N MET A 496 -0.03 2.64 8.84
CA MET A 496 1.23 1.93 9.06
C MET A 496 2.33 2.86 9.61
N ASP A 497 1.96 4.06 10.03
CA ASP A 497 2.86 5.02 10.67
C ASP A 497 3.18 4.58 12.11
N GLY A 498 4.44 4.21 12.35
CA GLY A 498 4.90 3.73 13.65
C GLY A 498 4.92 4.79 14.75
N ALA A 499 4.82 6.08 14.40
CA ALA A 499 4.74 7.16 15.39
C ALA A 499 3.37 7.24 16.08
N ILE A 500 2.30 6.79 15.41
CA ILE A 500 0.92 6.81 15.91
C ILE A 500 0.40 5.38 16.16
N VAL A 501 0.65 4.48 15.22
CA VAL A 501 0.18 3.09 15.26
C VAL A 501 1.29 2.20 15.80
N GLN A 502 1.25 1.88 17.10
CA GLN A 502 2.25 1.02 17.75
C GLN A 502 2.39 -0.34 17.04
N ASN A 503 3.63 -0.78 16.77
CA ASN A 503 3.93 -2.03 16.08
C ASN A 503 3.06 -2.22 14.81
N PRO A 504 3.12 -1.29 13.83
CA PRO A 504 2.12 -1.22 12.76
C PRO A 504 2.14 -2.45 11.84
N GLU A 505 3.27 -3.15 11.74
CA GLU A 505 3.43 -4.36 10.93
C GLU A 505 2.82 -5.61 11.60
N GLN A 506 2.55 -5.57 12.91
CA GLN A 506 1.93 -6.68 13.63
C GLN A 506 0.39 -6.64 13.51
N PHE A 507 -0.24 -7.81 13.45
CA PHE A 507 -1.69 -7.90 13.51
C PHE A 507 -2.15 -7.83 14.97
N SER A 508 -2.96 -6.84 15.33
CA SER A 508 -3.48 -6.69 16.69
C SER A 508 -4.94 -6.24 16.70
N ILE A 509 -5.78 -6.96 17.44
CA ILE A 509 -7.20 -6.62 17.63
C ILE A 509 -7.43 -5.58 18.72
N GLU A 510 -6.40 -5.26 19.52
CA GLU A 510 -6.50 -4.28 20.62
C GLU A 510 -6.23 -2.84 20.18
N ARG A 511 -6.13 -2.60 18.87
CA ARG A 511 -5.93 -1.25 18.35
C ARG A 511 -7.16 -0.37 18.62
N PRO A 512 -6.96 0.86 19.13
CA PRO A 512 -8.02 1.84 19.22
C PRO A 512 -8.62 2.15 17.83
N LYS A 513 -9.94 2.38 17.78
CA LYS A 513 -10.65 2.65 16.52
C LYS A 513 -10.11 3.87 15.77
N HIS A 514 -9.63 4.90 16.49
CA HIS A 514 -9.09 6.11 15.88
C HIS A 514 -7.77 5.89 15.10
N ASN A 515 -7.13 4.72 15.23
CA ASN A 515 -5.97 4.35 14.40
C ASN A 515 -6.36 3.89 12.99
N TYR A 516 -7.65 3.65 12.74
CA TYR A 516 -8.15 3.26 11.43
C TYR A 516 -8.66 4.48 10.66
N MET A 517 -8.33 4.52 9.37
CA MET A 517 -8.84 5.51 8.42
C MET A 517 -9.56 4.85 7.23
N HIS A 518 -10.14 3.67 7.45
CA HIS A 518 -10.90 2.92 6.43
C HIS A 518 -12.01 3.74 5.77
N TYR A 519 -12.59 4.66 6.54
CA TYR A 519 -13.71 5.50 6.15
C TYR A 519 -13.32 6.95 5.80
N GLY A 520 -12.02 7.21 5.62
CA GLY A 520 -11.50 8.56 5.43
C GLY A 520 -11.43 9.35 6.74
N TYR A 521 -11.39 10.67 6.64
CA TYR A 521 -11.31 11.60 7.77
C TYR A 521 -11.94 12.96 7.41
N GLY A 522 -12.39 13.71 8.41
CA GLY A 522 -12.93 15.07 8.25
C GLY A 522 -14.31 15.10 7.58
N ASP A 523 -14.56 16.16 6.80
CA ASP A 523 -15.88 16.51 6.24
C ASP A 523 -16.44 15.45 5.29
N HIS A 524 -15.56 14.62 4.72
CA HIS A 524 -15.89 13.52 3.82
C HIS A 524 -15.82 12.13 4.45
N THR A 525 -15.77 12.05 5.78
CA THR A 525 -15.91 10.75 6.50
C THR A 525 -17.14 10.00 5.98
N CYS A 526 -16.98 8.71 5.69
CA CYS A 526 -17.99 7.89 5.01
C CYS A 526 -19.37 7.98 5.68
N LEU A 527 -20.40 8.27 4.88
CA LEU A 527 -21.80 8.29 5.33
C LEU A 527 -22.26 6.92 5.85
N GLY A 528 -21.84 5.84 5.18
CA GLY A 528 -22.25 4.46 5.46
C GLY A 528 -21.40 3.72 6.48
N GLU A 529 -20.55 4.41 7.26
CA GLU A 529 -19.60 3.79 8.20
C GLU A 529 -20.27 2.79 9.16
N HIS A 530 -21.38 3.16 9.80
CA HIS A 530 -22.03 2.32 10.79
C HIS A 530 -22.68 1.06 10.17
N ILE A 531 -23.24 1.19 8.98
CA ILE A 531 -23.77 0.05 8.21
C ILE A 531 -22.63 -0.86 7.76
N GLY A 532 -21.57 -0.29 7.21
CA GLY A 532 -20.39 -1.05 6.77
C GLY A 532 -19.75 -1.85 7.90
N ASN A 533 -19.65 -1.25 9.10
CA ASN A 533 -19.14 -1.90 10.31
C ASN A 533 -19.86 -3.23 10.61
N VAL A 534 -21.16 -3.28 10.36
CA VAL A 534 -22.02 -4.44 10.63
C VAL A 534 -22.02 -5.42 9.46
N VAL A 535 -22.28 -4.94 8.24
CA VAL A 535 -22.44 -5.80 7.05
C VAL A 535 -21.16 -6.54 6.70
N VAL A 536 -20.02 -5.83 6.69
CA VAL A 536 -18.73 -6.44 6.33
C VAL A 536 -18.40 -7.58 7.29
N SER A 537 -18.52 -7.32 8.59
CA SER A 537 -18.26 -8.31 9.62
C SER A 537 -19.23 -9.49 9.51
N GLU A 538 -20.52 -9.24 9.35
CA GLU A 538 -21.51 -10.32 9.30
C GLU A 538 -21.32 -11.26 8.09
N VAL A 539 -21.06 -10.72 6.89
CA VAL A 539 -20.84 -11.58 5.72
C VAL A 539 -19.60 -12.45 5.90
N ILE A 540 -18.50 -11.90 6.42
CA ILE A 540 -17.27 -12.67 6.70
C ILE A 540 -17.52 -13.71 7.80
N LYS A 541 -18.30 -13.37 8.83
CA LYS A 541 -18.69 -14.30 9.89
C LYS A 541 -19.37 -15.54 9.30
N GLN A 542 -20.35 -15.34 8.41
CA GLN A 542 -21.05 -16.46 7.76
C GLN A 542 -20.11 -17.35 6.92
N VAL A 543 -19.09 -16.76 6.28
CA VAL A 543 -18.05 -17.53 5.59
C VAL A 543 -17.25 -18.37 6.60
N LEU A 544 -16.72 -17.75 7.66
CA LEU A 544 -15.85 -18.41 8.64
C LEU A 544 -16.55 -19.44 9.54
N LEU A 545 -17.90 -19.44 9.55
CA LEU A 545 -18.69 -20.51 10.17
C LEU A 545 -18.68 -21.81 9.34
N ARG A 546 -18.31 -21.75 8.05
CA ARG A 546 -18.07 -22.97 7.26
C ARG A 546 -16.81 -23.68 7.78
N PRO A 547 -16.81 -25.01 7.92
CA PRO A 547 -15.64 -25.71 8.43
C PRO A 547 -14.46 -25.59 7.46
N GLY A 548 -13.23 -25.48 7.96
CA GLY A 548 -12.01 -25.59 7.14
C GLY A 548 -11.82 -24.56 6.01
N VAL A 549 -12.38 -23.34 6.14
CA VAL A 549 -12.18 -22.30 5.13
C VAL A 549 -10.69 -22.02 4.90
N ARG A 550 -10.28 -21.97 3.64
CA ARG A 550 -8.88 -21.79 3.23
C ARG A 550 -8.73 -21.19 1.83
N LEU A 551 -7.56 -20.60 1.59
CA LEU A 551 -7.13 -20.25 0.24
C LEU A 551 -6.93 -21.53 -0.60
N ILE A 552 -7.25 -21.44 -1.88
CA ILE A 552 -6.91 -22.49 -2.85
C ILE A 552 -5.63 -22.14 -3.61
N PRO A 553 -4.84 -23.12 -4.07
CA PRO A 553 -3.71 -22.85 -4.95
C PRO A 553 -4.18 -22.38 -6.34
N GLY A 554 -3.29 -21.69 -7.06
CA GLY A 554 -3.55 -21.18 -8.41
C GLY A 554 -4.09 -19.75 -8.44
N ASP A 555 -4.39 -19.25 -9.63
CA ASP A 555 -4.78 -17.85 -9.84
C ASP A 555 -6.21 -17.54 -9.39
N GLU A 556 -7.10 -18.54 -9.33
CA GLU A 556 -8.46 -18.38 -8.79
C GLU A 556 -8.45 -18.09 -7.28
N GLY A 557 -7.45 -18.60 -6.56
CA GLY A 557 -7.24 -18.36 -5.13
C GLY A 557 -6.49 -17.06 -4.81
N LYS A 558 -6.28 -16.19 -5.81
CA LYS A 558 -5.74 -14.84 -5.63
C LYS A 558 -6.84 -13.83 -5.93
N LEU A 559 -6.75 -12.65 -5.31
CA LEU A 559 -7.62 -11.52 -5.68
C LEU A 559 -7.36 -11.13 -7.13
N GLN A 560 -8.36 -11.35 -7.99
CA GLN A 560 -8.31 -10.86 -9.37
C GLN A 560 -9.06 -9.53 -9.44
N ALA A 561 -8.46 -8.55 -10.11
CA ALA A 561 -9.05 -7.24 -10.31
C ALA A 561 -8.94 -6.81 -11.77
N GLN A 562 -9.86 -5.95 -12.18
CA GLN A 562 -9.75 -5.18 -13.42
C GLN A 562 -8.58 -4.18 -13.34
N PRO A 563 -8.09 -3.61 -14.46
CA PRO A 563 -6.99 -2.64 -14.46
C PRO A 563 -7.19 -1.42 -13.53
N ASN A 564 -8.45 -1.04 -13.27
CA ASN A 564 -8.85 0.03 -12.34
C ASN A 564 -8.95 -0.44 -10.87
N ALA A 565 -8.48 -1.64 -10.55
CA ALA A 565 -8.51 -2.27 -9.23
C ALA A 565 -9.91 -2.61 -8.67
N ILE A 566 -10.95 -2.69 -9.51
CA ILE A 566 -12.25 -3.28 -9.13
C ILE A 566 -12.12 -4.80 -9.09
N LEU A 567 -12.53 -5.41 -7.98
CA LEU A 567 -12.45 -6.88 -7.83
C LEU A 567 -13.34 -7.58 -8.86
N LYS A 568 -12.76 -8.60 -9.50
CA LYS A 568 -13.39 -9.43 -10.52
C LYS A 568 -13.79 -10.79 -9.96
N SER A 569 -12.87 -11.46 -9.27
CA SER A 569 -13.11 -12.78 -8.68
C SER A 569 -12.11 -13.10 -7.56
N PHE A 570 -12.54 -13.95 -6.65
CA PHE A 570 -11.69 -14.57 -5.63
C PHE A 570 -12.39 -15.82 -5.11
N VAL A 571 -11.74 -16.98 -5.26
CA VAL A 571 -12.32 -18.28 -4.89
C VAL A 571 -11.60 -18.85 -3.68
N ILE A 572 -12.37 -19.33 -2.71
CA ILE A 572 -11.87 -20.02 -1.51
C ILE A 572 -12.51 -21.40 -1.43
N ALA A 573 -11.90 -22.30 -0.65
CA ALA A 573 -12.48 -23.61 -0.36
C ALA A 573 -12.89 -23.70 1.11
N TYR A 574 -13.80 -24.64 1.40
CA TYR A 574 -14.17 -25.04 2.75
C TYR A 574 -14.40 -26.55 2.80
N ASP A 575 -14.53 -27.12 4.00
CA ASP A 575 -14.75 -28.53 4.23
C ASP A 575 -16.24 -28.90 4.15
N GLY A 576 -16.51 -30.19 3.95
CA GLY A 576 -17.84 -30.74 3.69
C GLY A 576 -18.89 -30.46 4.73
#